data_AF-A0A399RPU0-F1
#
_entry.id   AF-A0A399RPU0-F1
#
_cell.length_a   1.000
_cell.length_b   1.000
_cell.length_c   1.000
_cell.angle_alpha   90.00
_cell.angle_beta   90.00
_cell.angle_gamma   90.00
#
_symmetry.space_group_name_H-M   'P 1'
#
loop_
_entity.id
_entity.type
_entity.pdbx_description
1 polymer ?
#
loop_
_entity_poly.entity_id
_entity_poly.type
_entity_poly.pdbx_seq_one_letter_code
_entity_poly.pdbx_strand_id
1 'polypeptide(L)'
;MLLRIAIAACLIAIPASMVSAQTANVKIVEGDLPGEAEFEALQVIESLEDGDIAWLDLDMLPLAWPSVAQEDGTYTTPQTCEFGMVEGVETVSVPTGSNHQLMTVWLGNREQHPANGLSCEYAPIVGGEAPQDWARMRLTGCYYVRAVSVPTARELVLNPLPPSACGLHD
;
A
#
# COMPACT_ATOMS: atom_id res chain seq x y z
N MET A 1 -66.18 -40.54 -2.46
CA MET A 1 -64.83 -40.56 -3.08
C MET A 1 -64.61 -39.20 -3.73
N LEU A 2 -64.12 -38.23 -2.96
CA LEU A 2 -62.72 -37.80 -2.85
C LEU A 2 -62.27 -36.92 -4.03
N LEU A 3 -62.55 -35.63 -3.85
CA LEU A 3 -61.99 -34.47 -4.54
C LEU A 3 -60.46 -34.47 -4.37
N ARG A 4 -59.69 -34.46 -5.48
CA ARG A 4 -58.22 -34.30 -5.43
C ARG A 4 -57.83 -33.01 -6.13
N ILE A 5 -57.55 -31.99 -5.31
CA ILE A 5 -56.95 -30.72 -5.72
C ILE A 5 -55.45 -30.97 -5.86
N ALA A 6 -54.92 -30.89 -7.08
CA ALA A 6 -53.48 -30.92 -7.34
C ALA A 6 -52.93 -29.49 -7.22
N ILE A 7 -52.18 -29.24 -6.14
CA ILE A 7 -51.48 -27.98 -5.91
C ILE A 7 -50.20 -28.01 -6.76
N ALA A 8 -50.17 -27.19 -7.82
CA ALA A 8 -48.98 -26.96 -8.61
C ALA A 8 -48.03 -26.01 -7.84
N ALA A 9 -46.96 -26.57 -7.26
CA ALA A 9 -45.87 -25.80 -6.67
C ALA A 9 -44.97 -25.27 -7.79
N CYS A 10 -45.14 -24.01 -8.16
CA CYS A 10 -44.25 -23.29 -9.07
C CYS A 10 -43.06 -22.76 -8.26
N LEU A 11 -41.97 -23.53 -8.22
CA LEU A 11 -40.68 -23.08 -7.67
C LEU A 11 -40.07 -22.07 -8.63
N ILE A 12 -40.05 -20.80 -8.23
CA ILE A 12 -39.36 -19.72 -8.92
C ILE A 12 -37.86 -19.95 -8.73
N ALA A 13 -37.19 -20.42 -9.77
CA ALA A 13 -35.74 -20.49 -9.85
C ALA A 13 -35.19 -19.05 -9.93
N ILE A 14 -34.63 -18.55 -8.83
CA ILE A 14 -33.85 -17.31 -8.82
C ILE A 14 -32.52 -17.63 -9.51
N PRO A 15 -32.17 -17.01 -10.64
CA PRO A 15 -30.84 -17.18 -11.19
C PRO A 15 -29.85 -16.55 -10.21
N ALA A 16 -29.03 -17.39 -9.58
CA ALA A 16 -27.84 -16.94 -8.90
C ALA A 16 -26.91 -16.36 -9.97
N SER A 17 -26.98 -15.04 -10.16
CA SER A 17 -25.99 -14.30 -10.91
C SER A 17 -24.64 -14.59 -10.25
N MET A 18 -23.83 -15.41 -10.92
CA MET A 18 -22.43 -15.61 -10.54
C MET A 18 -21.75 -14.25 -10.66
N VAL A 19 -21.58 -13.57 -9.53
CA VAL A 19 -20.62 -12.48 -9.40
C VAL A 19 -19.27 -13.13 -9.67
N SER A 20 -18.75 -12.98 -10.88
CA SER A 20 -17.36 -13.28 -11.16
C SER A 20 -16.55 -12.37 -10.27
N ALA A 21 -15.99 -12.90 -9.19
CA ALA A 21 -14.92 -12.23 -8.47
C ALA A 21 -13.80 -12.04 -9.50
N GLN A 22 -13.69 -10.81 -10.02
CA GLN A 22 -12.57 -10.43 -10.84
C GLN A 22 -11.37 -10.54 -9.91
N THR A 23 -10.53 -11.55 -10.11
CA THR A 23 -9.24 -11.64 -9.43
C THR A 23 -8.47 -10.39 -9.84
N ALA A 24 -8.50 -9.39 -8.98
CA ALA A 24 -7.74 -8.17 -9.20
C ALA A 24 -6.27 -8.57 -9.33
N ASN A 25 -5.63 -8.15 -10.40
CA ASN A 25 -4.22 -8.45 -10.61
C ASN A 25 -3.41 -7.56 -9.67
N VAL A 26 -2.96 -8.14 -8.55
CA VAL A 26 -2.18 -7.44 -7.53
C VAL A 26 -0.75 -7.25 -8.06
N LYS A 27 -0.31 -5.99 -8.19
CA LYS A 27 1.07 -5.64 -8.52
C LYS A 27 1.90 -5.67 -7.24
N ILE A 28 2.92 -6.53 -7.21
CA ILE A 28 3.87 -6.64 -6.09
C ILE A 28 4.93 -5.57 -6.28
N VAL A 29 5.12 -4.71 -5.29
CA VAL A 29 6.06 -3.58 -5.32
C VAL A 29 7.04 -3.77 -4.17
N GLU A 30 8.12 -4.48 -4.48
CA GLU A 30 9.19 -4.82 -3.55
C GLU A 30 10.48 -4.09 -3.93
N GLY A 31 11.25 -3.62 -2.94
CA GLY A 31 12.61 -3.12 -3.16
C GLY A 31 13.06 -2.02 -2.21
N ASP A 32 14.33 -1.68 -2.34
CA ASP A 32 14.97 -0.60 -1.58
C ASP A 32 14.72 0.78 -2.21
N LEU A 33 14.55 1.79 -1.37
CA LEU A 33 14.48 3.20 -1.72
C LEU A 33 15.64 3.98 -1.08
N PRO A 34 16.31 4.87 -1.84
CA PRO A 34 16.06 5.13 -3.26
C PRO A 34 16.56 3.95 -4.11
N GLY A 35 16.03 3.79 -5.32
CA GLY A 35 16.45 2.73 -6.24
C GLY A 35 17.90 2.88 -6.72
N GLU A 36 18.37 1.92 -7.52
CA GLU A 36 19.77 1.90 -8.01
C GLU A 36 20.12 3.05 -8.96
N ALA A 37 19.14 3.55 -9.72
CA ALA A 37 19.32 4.59 -10.71
C ALA A 37 19.00 5.97 -10.11
N GLU A 38 19.96 6.89 -10.20
CA GLU A 38 19.76 8.28 -9.76
C GLU A 38 18.64 8.94 -10.57
N PHE A 39 17.72 9.62 -9.87
CA PHE A 39 16.60 10.36 -10.46
C PHE A 39 15.53 9.52 -11.17
N GLU A 40 15.57 8.20 -11.02
CA GLU A 40 14.57 7.27 -11.53
C GLU A 40 13.89 6.55 -10.37
N ALA A 41 12.61 6.24 -10.52
CA ALA A 41 11.92 5.44 -9.52
C ALA A 41 12.19 3.95 -9.79
N LEU A 42 11.93 3.10 -8.80
CA LEU A 42 11.90 1.65 -9.06
C LEU A 42 10.93 1.38 -10.22
N GLN A 43 11.38 0.60 -11.21
CA GLN A 43 10.62 0.34 -12.43
C GLN A 43 9.20 -0.14 -12.17
N VAL A 44 9.02 -0.91 -11.09
CA VAL A 44 7.73 -1.42 -10.66
C VAL A 44 6.79 -0.30 -10.18
N ILE A 45 7.30 0.70 -9.46
CA ILE A 45 6.53 1.88 -9.04
C ILE A 45 6.14 2.71 -10.27
N GLU A 46 7.05 2.90 -11.24
CA GLU A 46 6.75 3.61 -12.49
C GLU A 46 5.63 2.93 -13.29
N SER A 47 5.58 1.59 -13.25
CA SER A 47 4.61 0.78 -13.97
C SER A 47 3.22 0.72 -13.32
N LEU A 48 3.05 1.26 -12.12
CA LEU A 48 1.72 1.38 -11.50
C LEU A 48 0.87 2.32 -12.37
N GLU A 49 -0.44 2.11 -12.41
CA GLU A 49 -1.44 2.86 -13.19
C GLU A 49 -2.67 3.18 -12.33
N ASP A 50 -3.51 4.13 -12.78
CA ASP A 50 -4.76 4.44 -12.08
C ASP A 50 -5.65 3.19 -12.03
N GLY A 51 -6.13 2.82 -10.84
CA GLY A 51 -7.00 1.67 -10.66
C GLY A 51 -6.29 0.36 -10.31
N ASP A 52 -4.96 0.33 -10.29
CA ASP A 52 -4.22 -0.85 -9.85
C ASP A 52 -4.44 -1.15 -8.36
N ILE A 53 -4.29 -2.42 -8.01
CA ILE A 53 -4.06 -2.85 -6.63
C ILE A 53 -2.58 -3.15 -6.47
N ALA A 54 -1.92 -2.47 -5.54
CA ALA A 54 -0.52 -2.63 -5.22
C ALA A 54 -0.35 -3.25 -3.84
N TRP A 55 0.46 -4.31 -3.75
CA TRP A 55 1.01 -4.77 -2.49
C TRP A 55 2.42 -4.19 -2.35
N LEU A 56 2.63 -3.35 -1.35
CA LEU A 56 3.91 -2.72 -1.07
C LEU A 56 4.69 -3.52 -0.03
N ASP A 57 5.99 -3.64 -0.27
CA ASP A 57 7.00 -4.01 0.70
C ASP A 57 8.30 -3.28 0.35
N LEU A 58 8.42 -2.05 0.86
CA LEU A 58 9.48 -1.12 0.50
C LEU A 58 10.38 -0.82 1.69
N ASP A 59 11.67 -1.04 1.52
CA ASP A 59 12.70 -0.73 2.51
C ASP A 59 13.34 0.62 2.20
N MET A 60 13.57 1.44 3.22
CA MET A 60 14.09 2.80 3.08
C MET A 60 15.31 3.02 3.97
N LEU A 61 16.41 3.43 3.33
CA LEU A 61 17.61 3.90 4.01
C LEU A 61 17.33 5.26 4.70
N PRO A 62 18.08 5.65 5.76
CA PRO A 62 17.88 6.93 6.43
C PRO A 62 17.81 8.17 5.52
N LEU A 63 18.58 8.20 4.44
CA LEU A 63 18.56 9.30 3.47
C LEU A 63 17.31 9.33 2.57
N ALA A 64 16.54 8.25 2.54
CA ALA A 64 15.29 8.11 1.81
C ALA A 64 14.13 7.73 2.75
N TRP A 65 14.23 8.09 4.03
CA TRP A 65 13.08 7.98 4.91
C TRP A 65 11.94 8.87 4.43
N PRO A 66 10.69 8.40 4.56
CA PRO A 66 9.54 9.15 4.10
C PRO A 66 9.27 10.34 5.00
N SER A 67 8.65 11.36 4.42
CA SER A 67 8.08 12.46 5.20
C SER A 67 6.72 12.05 5.73
N VAL A 68 6.49 12.26 7.01
CA VAL A 68 5.28 11.87 7.74
C VAL A 68 4.39 13.10 7.95
N ALA A 69 3.10 12.96 7.64
CA ALA A 69 2.11 14.00 7.93
C ALA A 69 1.95 14.21 9.44
N GLN A 70 1.93 15.47 9.87
CA GLN A 70 1.71 15.90 11.24
C GLN A 70 0.26 16.35 11.45
N GLU A 71 -0.18 16.47 12.71
CA GLU A 71 -1.53 16.92 13.06
C GLU A 71 -1.85 18.33 12.54
N ASP A 72 -0.84 19.19 12.36
CA ASP A 72 -0.98 20.55 11.83
C ASP A 72 -1.01 20.60 10.29
N GLY A 73 -0.97 19.45 9.63
CA GLY A 73 -0.97 19.30 8.18
C GLY A 73 0.40 19.51 7.51
N THR A 74 1.46 19.76 8.30
CA THR A 74 2.83 19.80 7.77
C THR A 74 3.39 18.39 7.59
N TYR A 75 4.50 18.29 6.84
CA TYR A 75 5.22 17.04 6.64
C TYR A 75 6.63 17.18 7.21
N THR A 76 7.07 16.19 7.98
CA THR A 76 8.43 16.15 8.51
C THR A 76 9.04 14.77 8.30
N THR A 77 10.32 14.72 7.96
CA THR A 77 11.07 13.46 7.93
C THR A 77 11.61 13.20 9.33
N PRO A 78 11.27 12.06 9.97
CA PRO A 78 11.86 11.70 11.25
C PRO A 78 13.39 11.68 11.13
N GLN A 79 14.10 12.21 12.12
CA GLN A 79 15.58 12.19 12.14
C GLN A 79 16.13 10.96 12.86
N THR A 80 15.27 10.28 13.60
CA THR A 80 15.50 9.03 14.31
C THR A 80 14.21 8.22 14.25
N CYS A 81 14.30 6.89 14.37
CA CYS A 81 13.12 6.06 14.57
C CYS A 81 13.33 5.08 15.72
N GLU A 82 12.26 4.87 16.50
CA GLU A 82 12.19 3.83 17.53
C GLU A 82 11.79 2.52 16.86
N PHE A 83 12.50 1.43 17.16
CA PHE A 83 12.23 0.14 16.53
C PHE A 83 10.79 -0.34 16.79
N GLY A 84 10.13 -0.79 15.73
CA GLY A 84 8.73 -1.22 15.76
C GLY A 84 7.83 -0.40 14.84
N MET A 85 6.52 -0.55 15.00
CA MET A 85 5.54 0.21 14.22
C MET A 85 5.61 1.69 14.57
N VAL A 86 5.60 2.55 13.56
CA VAL A 86 5.50 3.99 13.76
C VAL A 86 4.02 4.33 13.99
N GLU A 87 3.70 4.78 15.21
CA GLU A 87 2.32 5.08 15.62
C GLU A 87 1.91 6.52 15.24
N GLY A 88 0.60 6.75 15.13
CA GLY A 88 0.05 8.09 14.86
C GLY A 88 0.28 8.61 13.43
N VAL A 89 0.74 7.76 12.52
CA VAL A 89 0.99 8.12 11.13
C VAL A 89 -0.17 7.69 10.25
N GLU A 90 -0.87 8.64 9.66
CA GLU A 90 -1.97 8.35 8.73
C GLU A 90 -1.50 8.41 7.27
N THR A 91 -0.56 9.30 6.96
CA THR A 91 -0.10 9.56 5.59
C THR A 91 1.42 9.73 5.57
N VAL A 92 2.04 9.15 4.55
CA VAL A 92 3.47 9.29 4.29
C VAL A 92 3.70 9.73 2.84
N SER A 93 4.64 10.66 2.66
CA SER A 93 5.18 11.02 1.36
C SER A 93 6.48 10.24 1.16
N VAL A 94 6.48 9.36 0.17
CA VAL A 94 7.55 8.40 -0.07
C VAL A 94 8.51 8.94 -1.14
N PRO A 95 9.82 9.05 -0.84
CA PRO A 95 10.80 9.45 -1.83
C PRO A 95 11.04 8.30 -2.81
N THR A 96 10.42 8.38 -3.98
CA THR A 96 10.54 7.35 -5.03
C THR A 96 11.95 7.31 -5.64
N GLY A 97 12.75 8.36 -5.45
CA GLY A 97 14.02 8.60 -6.16
C GLY A 97 13.84 9.42 -7.45
N SER A 98 12.63 9.56 -7.98
CA SER A 98 12.36 10.27 -9.24
C SER A 98 12.03 11.75 -9.05
N ASN A 99 12.52 12.59 -9.97
CA ASN A 99 12.10 14.00 -10.08
C ASN A 99 10.74 14.19 -10.78
N HIS A 100 10.22 13.14 -11.42
CA HIS A 100 8.99 13.17 -12.20
C HIS A 100 7.89 12.28 -11.62
N GLN A 101 8.13 11.65 -10.47
CA GLN A 101 7.15 10.80 -9.81
C GLN A 101 7.12 11.02 -8.30
N LEU A 102 5.98 11.50 -7.82
CA LEU A 102 5.66 11.64 -6.40
C LEU A 102 4.83 10.45 -5.95
N MET A 103 4.97 10.03 -4.69
CA MET A 103 4.15 8.98 -4.11
C MET A 103 3.68 9.37 -2.71
N THR A 104 2.36 9.40 -2.53
CA THR A 104 1.70 9.66 -1.26
C THR A 104 0.94 8.41 -0.86
N VAL A 105 1.19 7.87 0.33
CA VAL A 105 0.58 6.64 0.81
C VAL A 105 -0.22 6.92 2.07
N TRP A 106 -1.52 6.63 2.01
CA TRP A 106 -2.42 6.68 3.15
C TRP A 106 -2.40 5.31 3.84
N LEU A 107 -1.86 5.24 5.05
CA LEU A 107 -1.72 3.98 5.79
C LEU A 107 -3.08 3.44 6.26
N GLY A 108 -4.03 4.34 6.53
CA GLY A 108 -5.33 4.01 7.12
C GLY A 108 -5.24 3.70 8.60
N ASN A 109 -6.34 3.19 9.17
CA ASN A 109 -6.35 2.74 10.57
C ASN A 109 -6.00 1.25 10.68
N ARG A 110 -5.38 0.88 11.80
CA ARG A 110 -4.89 -0.48 12.07
C ARG A 110 -6.00 -1.53 12.27
N GLU A 111 -7.21 -1.11 12.63
CA GLU A 111 -8.34 -2.03 12.82
C GLU A 111 -8.85 -2.58 11.48
N GLN A 112 -8.87 -1.73 10.45
CA GLN A 112 -9.36 -2.08 9.11
C GLN A 112 -8.23 -2.49 8.16
N HIS A 113 -7.01 -2.02 8.42
CA HIS A 113 -5.84 -2.23 7.56
C HIS A 113 -4.64 -2.76 8.36
N PRO A 114 -4.77 -3.92 9.03
CA PRO A 114 -3.74 -4.41 9.96
C PRO A 114 -2.42 -4.79 9.28
N ALA A 115 -2.42 -5.04 7.97
CA ALA A 115 -1.22 -5.31 7.18
C ALA A 115 -0.55 -4.03 6.64
N ASN A 116 -1.18 -2.87 6.82
CA ASN A 116 -0.64 -1.61 6.35
C ASN A 116 0.13 -0.91 7.45
N GLY A 117 1.29 -0.36 7.12
CA GLY A 117 1.97 0.53 8.03
C GLY A 117 3.41 0.83 7.68
N LEU A 118 3.94 1.79 8.42
CA LEU A 118 5.34 2.15 8.44
C LEU A 118 5.96 1.59 9.72
N SER A 119 7.07 0.89 9.59
CA SER A 119 7.84 0.36 10.71
C SER A 119 9.29 0.79 10.63
N CYS A 120 9.94 0.90 11.78
CA CYS A 120 11.38 1.06 11.90
C CYS A 120 11.98 -0.31 12.25
N GLU A 121 12.79 -0.85 11.35
CA GLU A 121 13.42 -2.16 11.49
C GLU A 121 14.93 -2.04 11.79
N TYR A 122 15.45 -3.06 12.47
CA TYR A 122 16.88 -3.17 12.78
C TYR A 122 17.60 -3.99 11.71
N ALA A 123 18.51 -3.34 10.98
CA ALA A 123 19.21 -3.93 9.83
C ALA A 123 20.74 -3.65 9.86
N PRO A 124 21.49 -4.27 10.79
CA PRO A 124 22.92 -3.99 10.98
C PRO A 124 23.81 -4.50 9.84
N ILE A 125 23.37 -5.49 9.08
CA ILE A 125 24.15 -6.10 8.00
C ILE A 125 24.26 -5.17 6.78
N VAL A 126 23.19 -4.42 6.51
CA VAL A 126 23.08 -3.52 5.34
C VAL A 126 23.33 -2.05 5.71
N GLY A 127 23.24 -1.70 6.99
CA GLY A 127 23.32 -0.32 7.46
C GLY A 127 24.67 0.36 7.25
N GLY A 128 25.77 -0.38 7.37
CA GLY A 128 27.12 0.21 7.39
C GLY A 128 27.78 -0.01 8.75
N GLU A 129 28.94 0.61 8.97
CA GLU A 129 29.75 0.34 10.18
C GLU A 129 29.21 1.03 11.45
N ALA A 130 28.39 2.07 11.31
CA ALA A 130 27.96 2.89 12.43
C ALA A 130 26.50 2.60 12.85
N PRO A 131 26.20 2.55 14.17
CA PRO A 131 24.87 2.19 14.65
C PRO A 131 23.70 3.04 14.13
N GLN A 132 23.95 4.32 13.84
CA GLN A 132 22.93 5.22 13.29
C GLN A 132 22.46 4.81 11.88
N ASP A 133 23.26 4.02 11.17
CA ASP A 133 22.91 3.57 9.82
C ASP A 133 22.17 2.22 9.84
N TRP A 134 22.08 1.57 11.00
CA TRP A 134 21.41 0.27 11.18
C TRP A 134 19.89 0.36 11.25
N ALA A 135 19.32 1.56 11.26
CA ALA A 135 17.89 1.76 11.20
C ALA A 135 17.40 1.82 9.75
N ARG A 136 16.30 1.11 9.47
CA ARG A 136 15.58 1.15 8.20
C ARG A 136 14.13 1.45 8.46
N MET A 137 13.49 2.17 7.55
CA MET A 137 12.04 2.26 7.57
C MET A 137 11.47 1.33 6.53
N ARG A 138 10.49 0.53 6.90
CA ARG A 138 9.81 -0.39 5.99
C ARG A 138 8.34 -0.02 5.87
N LEU A 139 7.90 0.22 4.65
CA LEU A 139 6.51 0.51 4.31
C LEU A 139 5.88 -0.73 3.70
N THR A 140 4.85 -1.25 4.36
CA THR A 140 4.14 -2.45 3.93
C THR A 140 2.65 -2.17 3.81
N GLY A 141 1.96 -2.90 2.93
CA GLY A 141 0.51 -2.91 2.92
C GLY A 141 -0.14 -3.15 1.56
N CYS A 142 -1.46 -3.22 1.56
CA CYS A 142 -2.28 -3.33 0.37
C CYS A 142 -2.96 -2.00 0.04
N TYR A 143 -2.86 -1.54 -1.21
CA TYR A 143 -3.30 -0.22 -1.60
C TYR A 143 -3.96 -0.19 -2.98
N TYR A 144 -4.95 0.69 -3.11
CA TYR A 144 -5.54 1.09 -4.38
C TYR A 144 -4.82 2.32 -4.93
N VAL A 145 -4.34 2.22 -6.17
CA VAL A 145 -3.55 3.29 -6.81
C VAL A 145 -4.47 4.30 -7.49
N ARG A 146 -4.29 5.58 -7.16
CA ARG A 146 -4.80 6.71 -7.93
C ARG A 146 -3.64 7.42 -8.60
N ALA A 147 -3.65 7.54 -9.92
CA ALA A 147 -2.61 8.27 -10.64
C ALA A 147 -3.13 9.64 -11.09
N VAL A 148 -2.48 10.70 -10.62
CA VAL A 148 -2.84 12.09 -10.91
C VAL A 148 -1.72 12.72 -11.73
N SER A 149 -2.08 13.35 -12.85
CA SER A 149 -1.14 14.17 -13.61
C SER A 149 -1.02 15.53 -12.94
N VAL A 150 0.22 15.94 -12.61
CA VAL A 150 0.54 17.31 -12.18
C VAL A 150 1.44 17.98 -13.22
N PRO A 151 1.57 19.31 -13.25
CA PRO A 151 2.18 20.02 -14.39
C PRO A 151 3.61 19.58 -14.80
N THR A 152 4.38 18.95 -13.91
CA THR A 152 5.78 18.55 -14.14
C THR A 152 6.11 17.12 -13.73
N ALA A 153 5.12 16.40 -13.21
CA ALA A 153 5.31 15.10 -12.60
C ALA A 153 4.00 14.30 -12.65
N ARG A 154 4.13 13.06 -12.22
CA ARG A 154 3.02 12.18 -11.92
C ARG A 154 2.95 11.99 -10.42
N GLU A 155 1.77 12.07 -9.84
CA GLU A 155 1.55 11.72 -8.44
C GLU A 155 0.79 10.39 -8.35
N LEU A 156 1.34 9.47 -7.57
CA LEU A 156 0.67 8.25 -7.16
C LEU A 156 0.12 8.44 -5.75
N VAL A 157 -1.21 8.43 -5.62
CA VAL A 157 -1.89 8.44 -4.33
C VAL A 157 -2.40 7.05 -4.03
N LEU A 158 -1.76 6.38 -3.08
CA LEU A 158 -2.07 5.01 -2.67
C LEU A 158 -3.02 5.06 -1.48
N ASN A 159 -4.21 4.50 -1.66
CA ASN A 159 -5.28 4.48 -0.67
C ASN A 159 -5.34 3.10 -0.01
N PRO A 160 -5.54 3.00 1.31
CA PRO A 160 -5.43 1.73 2.00
C PRO A 160 -6.57 0.79 1.58
N LEU A 161 -6.24 -0.47 1.40
CA LEU A 161 -7.18 -1.56 1.20
C LEU A 161 -7.05 -2.59 2.32
N PRO A 162 -8.11 -3.35 2.63
CA PRO A 162 -7.99 -4.47 3.55
C PRO A 162 -6.99 -5.50 3.01
N PRO A 163 -6.28 -6.25 3.87
CA PRO A 163 -5.27 -7.23 3.44
C PRO A 163 -5.80 -8.25 2.43
N SER A 164 -7.07 -8.63 2.58
CA SER A 164 -7.76 -9.57 1.70
C SER A 164 -7.85 -9.12 0.24
N ALA A 165 -7.78 -7.82 -0.05
CA ALA A 165 -7.74 -7.30 -1.41
C ALA A 165 -6.44 -7.67 -2.14
N CYS A 166 -5.35 -7.89 -1.41
CA CYS A 166 -4.09 -8.39 -1.93
C CYS A 166 -3.92 -9.91 -1.78
N GLY A 167 -4.99 -10.63 -1.40
CA GLY A 167 -4.92 -12.07 -1.14
C GLY A 167 -4.16 -12.43 0.14
N LEU A 168 -3.87 -11.44 0.99
CA LEU A 168 -3.34 -11.69 2.33
C LEU A 168 -4.52 -12.08 3.22
N HIS A 169 -4.47 -13.30 3.74
CA HIS A 169 -5.43 -13.81 4.71
C HIS A 169 -4.74 -13.95 6.06
N ASP A 170 -5.52 -13.76 7.13
CA ASP A 170 -5.09 -14.04 8.51
C ASP A 170 -4.68 -15.50 8.71
#